data_AF-A0AAV9PG99-F1
#
_entry.id   AF-A0AAV9PG99-F1
#
_cell.length_a   1.000
_cell.length_b   1.000
_cell.length_c   1.000
_cell.angle_alpha   90.00
_cell.angle_beta   90.00
_cell.angle_gamma   90.00
#
_symmetry.space_group_name_H-M   'P 1'
#
loop_
_entity.id
_entity.type
_entity.pdbx_description
1 polymer ?
#
loop_
_entity_poly.entity_id
_entity_poly.type
_entity_poly.pdbx_seq_one_letter_code
_entity_poly.pdbx_strand_id
1 'polypeptide(L)'
;MPIASRLRRLTAFPKSQSFRRHGSTAGRSSFRTRNVLPPREQPTVTNEDKTKTLRTRQHGNRELPLPPLMDPLAVEAKQRHKRPKPLRIQGQMTDFQKELASNPYARILASPVRQCQFTNARLPSDLLQRFSSVHTPTPDGSGRLDAKILPRSIDATPEDGVMYGPSSSYVINDRQALKRLNVGRQWTQLLSERLKLAYDTKAAGRKASSSKKWYEHWQRDPKMPDTVLQNLKSDVIRAVAAIIKHKDDARLVMPVAALQEFASFAWLPANTTELGEDVANSFKDFTAHVVIPTYRLQDLLGVDELPVLPFEEDVAKLGHAAVVPHESTTKLNVRLRKLCSYLSDEQSERLASVSRSDFAALTLENAEPRADEQV
;
A
#
# COMPACT_ATOMS: atom_id res chain seq x y z
N MET A 1 9.36 -3.82 60.02
CA MET A 1 10.65 -4.47 60.39
C MET A 1 10.38 -5.36 61.60
N PRO A 2 10.96 -6.58 61.77
CA PRO A 2 12.16 -7.19 61.13
C PRO A 2 11.79 -8.35 60.16
N ILE A 3 12.53 -8.65 59.08
CA ILE A 3 13.88 -9.25 58.89
C ILE A 3 13.94 -10.74 59.27
N ALA A 4 13.92 -11.61 58.26
CA ALA A 4 14.65 -12.89 58.26
C ALA A 4 14.88 -13.42 56.82
N SER A 5 16.12 -13.23 56.39
CA SER A 5 16.90 -13.88 55.33
C SER A 5 16.59 -15.35 55.01
N ARG A 6 16.51 -15.70 53.71
CA ARG A 6 16.83 -17.06 53.23
C ARG A 6 17.56 -17.07 51.88
N LEU A 7 18.88 -17.14 52.02
CA LEU A 7 19.89 -17.89 51.27
C LEU A 7 19.62 -18.32 49.81
N ARG A 8 20.48 -17.73 48.96
CA ARG A 8 20.98 -18.15 47.65
C ARG A 8 21.00 -19.67 47.43
N ARG A 9 20.41 -20.13 46.33
CA ARG A 9 20.89 -21.29 45.57
C ARG A 9 21.27 -20.85 44.17
N LEU A 10 22.58 -20.73 43.94
CA LEU A 10 23.18 -20.65 42.62
C LEU A 10 23.12 -22.04 42.00
N THR A 11 22.12 -22.32 41.16
CA THR A 11 22.18 -23.48 40.27
C THR A 11 22.94 -23.07 39.02
N ALA A 12 24.17 -23.57 38.94
CA ALA A 12 25.06 -23.42 37.80
C ALA A 12 24.41 -23.96 36.52
N PHE A 13 24.37 -23.13 35.48
CA PHE A 13 24.08 -23.57 34.12
C PHE A 13 25.27 -24.42 33.61
N PRO A 14 25.04 -25.62 33.06
CA PRO A 14 26.09 -26.35 32.38
C PRO A 14 26.46 -25.60 31.09
N LYS A 15 27.72 -25.16 31.02
CA LYS A 15 28.34 -24.65 29.79
C LYS A 15 28.19 -25.69 28.69
N SER A 16 27.54 -25.31 27.60
CA SER A 16 27.50 -26.10 26.37
C SER A 16 28.93 -26.39 25.93
N GLN A 17 29.32 -27.66 26.02
CA GLN A 17 30.56 -28.18 25.47
C GLN A 17 30.55 -27.96 23.95
N SER A 18 31.31 -26.98 23.50
CA SER A 18 31.74 -26.89 22.10
C SER A 18 32.55 -28.14 21.80
N PHE A 19 32.06 -28.99 20.90
CA PHE A 19 32.81 -30.10 20.32
C PHE A 19 34.00 -29.52 19.53
N ARG A 20 35.14 -29.34 20.21
CA ARG A 20 36.42 -29.07 19.57
C ARG A 20 36.85 -30.37 18.87
N ARG A 21 36.61 -30.46 17.57
CA ARG A 21 37.29 -31.45 16.73
C ARG A 21 38.77 -31.09 16.73
N HIS A 22 39.57 -31.91 17.41
CA HIS A 22 41.02 -31.94 17.26
C HIS A 22 41.33 -32.45 15.85
N GLY A 23 41.47 -31.52 14.90
CA GLY A 23 42.11 -31.78 13.62
C GLY A 23 43.61 -31.94 13.86
N SER A 24 44.11 -33.14 13.59
CA SER A 24 45.51 -33.52 13.60
C SER A 24 46.36 -32.54 12.79
N THR A 25 47.35 -31.95 13.44
CA THR A 25 48.39 -31.09 12.85
C THR A 25 49.44 -31.98 12.18
N ALA A 26 49.07 -32.60 11.05
CA ALA A 26 50.01 -33.30 10.19
C ALA A 26 50.52 -32.33 9.09
N GLY A 27 51.82 -32.04 9.13
CA GLY A 27 52.66 -31.64 7.99
C GLY A 27 52.08 -30.62 7.02
N ARG A 28 52.29 -29.32 7.27
CA ARG A 28 52.31 -28.30 6.21
C ARG A 28 53.52 -28.56 5.31
N SER A 29 53.34 -29.46 4.35
CA SER A 29 54.10 -29.44 3.11
C SER A 29 53.87 -28.08 2.47
N SER A 30 54.93 -27.26 2.40
CA SER A 30 54.96 -26.02 1.64
C SER A 30 54.87 -26.39 0.16
N PHE A 31 53.65 -26.57 -0.34
CA PHE A 31 53.41 -26.48 -1.76
C PHE A 31 53.81 -25.07 -2.18
N ARG A 32 55.05 -24.94 -2.69
CA ARG A 32 55.50 -23.82 -3.49
C ARG A 32 54.35 -23.46 -4.42
N THR A 33 53.77 -22.28 -4.24
CA THR A 33 52.96 -21.63 -5.24
C THR A 33 53.88 -21.42 -6.44
N ARG A 34 53.95 -22.42 -7.32
CA ARG A 34 54.42 -22.19 -8.69
C ARG A 34 53.53 -21.07 -9.21
N ASN A 35 54.14 -20.05 -9.81
CA ASN A 35 53.44 -19.02 -10.57
C ASN A 35 52.52 -19.74 -11.57
N VAL A 36 51.25 -19.91 -11.19
CA VAL A 36 50.22 -20.46 -12.07
C VAL A 36 49.97 -19.35 -13.06
N LEU A 37 50.57 -19.48 -14.25
CA LEU A 37 50.25 -18.62 -15.38
C LEU A 37 48.73 -18.57 -15.50
N PRO A 38 48.13 -17.39 -15.75
CA PRO A 38 46.69 -17.28 -15.92
C PRO A 38 46.23 -18.31 -16.95
N PRO A 39 45.10 -19.01 -16.70
CA PRO A 39 44.58 -19.98 -17.65
C PRO A 39 44.47 -19.32 -19.01
N ARG A 40 45.18 -19.84 -20.02
CA ARG A 40 45.02 -19.37 -21.39
C ARG A 40 43.55 -19.59 -21.78
N GLU A 41 42.84 -18.51 -22.07
CA GLU A 41 41.50 -18.58 -22.62
C GLU A 41 41.55 -19.40 -23.90
N GLN A 42 40.81 -20.51 -23.91
CA GLN A 42 40.76 -21.40 -25.06
C GLN A 42 39.69 -20.92 -26.02
N PRO A 43 39.94 -20.94 -27.33
CA PRO A 43 38.94 -20.56 -28.30
C PRO A 43 37.73 -21.50 -28.22
N THR A 44 36.56 -20.91 -28.00
CA THR A 44 35.27 -21.59 -27.95
C THR A 44 34.42 -21.12 -29.12
N VAL A 45 33.79 -22.07 -29.81
CA VAL A 45 32.89 -21.82 -30.94
C VAL A 45 31.49 -22.28 -30.54
N THR A 46 30.46 -21.55 -30.98
CA THR A 46 29.07 -21.97 -30.77
C THR A 46 28.69 -23.02 -31.81
N ASN A 47 28.03 -24.10 -31.40
CA ASN A 47 27.52 -25.09 -32.36
C ASN A 47 26.53 -24.43 -33.36
N GLU A 48 26.37 -25.02 -34.55
CA GLU A 48 25.44 -24.54 -35.60
C GLU A 48 24.01 -24.36 -35.07
N ASP A 49 23.57 -25.27 -34.21
CA ASP A 49 22.26 -25.23 -33.54
C ASP A 49 22.13 -24.16 -32.44
N LYS A 50 23.22 -23.48 -32.08
CA LYS A 50 23.32 -22.50 -30.97
C LYS A 50 22.86 -23.03 -29.60
N THR A 51 22.86 -24.35 -29.42
CA THR A 51 22.39 -24.99 -28.17
C THR A 51 23.50 -25.19 -27.14
N LYS A 52 24.76 -25.33 -27.58
CA LYS A 52 25.91 -25.63 -26.75
C LYS A 52 27.14 -24.89 -27.25
N THR A 53 28.04 -24.55 -26.34
CA THR A 53 29.37 -24.08 -26.70
C THR A 53 30.35 -25.25 -26.81
N LEU A 54 31.14 -25.22 -27.87
CA LEU A 54 32.14 -26.21 -28.19
C LEU A 54 33.53 -25.61 -27.97
N ARG A 55 34.43 -26.38 -27.36
CA ARG A 55 35.84 -26.04 -27.19
C ARG A 55 36.61 -26.57 -28.39
N THR A 56 37.26 -25.66 -29.11
CA THR A 56 38.16 -26.02 -30.20
C THR A 56 39.38 -26.75 -29.65
N ARG A 57 39.82 -27.79 -30.35
CA ARG A 57 41.03 -28.54 -30.00
C ARG A 57 42.17 -28.12 -30.92
N GLN A 58 43.39 -28.16 -30.39
CA GLN A 58 44.58 -28.04 -31.21
C GLN A 58 44.71 -29.28 -32.12
N HIS A 59 45.28 -29.08 -33.31
CA HIS A 59 45.57 -30.14 -34.30
C HIS A 59 44.36 -30.73 -35.04
N GLY A 60 43.32 -29.94 -35.34
CA GLY A 60 42.23 -30.35 -36.25
C GLY A 60 41.32 -31.46 -35.71
N ASN A 61 41.41 -31.76 -34.41
CA ASN A 61 40.55 -32.74 -33.77
C ASN A 61 39.12 -32.21 -33.59
N ARG A 62 38.13 -33.12 -33.62
CA ARG A 62 36.71 -32.79 -33.39
C ARG A 62 36.52 -32.01 -32.09
N GLU A 63 35.71 -30.96 -32.16
CA GLU A 63 35.41 -30.09 -31.04
C GLU A 63 34.67 -30.85 -29.93
N LEU A 64 34.92 -30.45 -28.67
CA LEU A 64 34.23 -31.03 -27.52
C LEU A 64 33.19 -30.07 -26.96
N PRO A 65 32.02 -30.55 -26.53
CA PRO A 65 31.10 -29.73 -25.77
C PRO A 65 31.73 -29.30 -24.44
N LEU A 66 31.52 -28.04 -24.08
CA LEU A 66 31.84 -27.56 -22.74
C LEU A 66 30.92 -28.24 -21.71
N PRO A 67 31.43 -28.52 -20.50
CA PRO A 67 30.58 -29.03 -19.43
C PRO A 67 29.50 -27.98 -19.09
N PRO A 68 28.26 -28.38 -18.75
CA PRO A 68 27.15 -27.44 -18.50
C PRO A 68 27.37 -26.42 -17.38
N LEU A 69 28.40 -26.61 -16.54
CA LEU A 69 28.81 -25.66 -15.52
C LEU A 69 29.65 -24.50 -16.08
N MET A 70 30.38 -24.74 -17.17
CA MET A 70 31.28 -23.80 -17.84
C MET A 70 30.74 -23.30 -19.18
N ASP A 71 29.67 -23.91 -19.71
CA ASP A 71 29.01 -23.46 -20.93
C ASP A 71 28.23 -22.16 -20.65
N PRO A 72 28.64 -21.01 -21.24
CA PRO A 72 27.97 -19.73 -21.02
C PRO A 72 26.48 -19.77 -21.40
N LEU A 73 26.09 -20.56 -22.40
CA LEU A 73 24.67 -20.69 -22.80
C LEU A 73 23.85 -21.42 -21.74
N ALA A 74 24.41 -22.49 -21.16
CA ALA A 74 23.75 -23.23 -20.08
C ALA A 74 23.69 -22.41 -18.78
N VAL A 75 24.74 -21.63 -18.49
CA VAL A 75 24.77 -20.71 -17.35
C VAL A 75 23.76 -19.57 -17.55
N GLU A 76 23.68 -18.98 -18.73
CA GLU A 76 22.72 -17.93 -19.06
C GLU A 76 21.28 -18.45 -18.98
N ALA A 77 20.99 -19.62 -19.53
CA ALA A 77 19.66 -20.24 -19.44
C ALA A 77 19.25 -20.46 -17.97
N LYS A 78 20.18 -20.94 -17.12
CA LYS A 78 19.96 -21.05 -15.67
C LYS A 78 19.86 -19.70 -14.97
N GLN A 79 20.47 -18.64 -15.48
CA GLN A 79 20.33 -17.31 -14.91
C GLN A 79 19.05 -16.60 -15.37
N ARG A 80 18.49 -16.95 -16.54
CA ARG A 80 17.31 -16.30 -17.13
C ARG A 80 16.09 -16.27 -16.20
N HIS A 81 15.86 -17.31 -15.42
CA HIS A 81 14.76 -17.35 -14.44
C HIS A 81 15.04 -16.55 -13.16
N LYS A 82 16.32 -16.30 -12.85
CA LYS A 82 16.76 -15.49 -11.70
C LYS A 82 16.84 -14.01 -12.05
N ARG A 83 17.09 -13.69 -13.32
CA ARG A 83 17.07 -12.30 -13.81
C ARG A 83 15.68 -11.72 -13.53
N PRO A 84 15.58 -10.52 -12.94
CA PRO A 84 14.29 -9.87 -12.79
C PRO A 84 13.67 -9.73 -14.18
N LYS A 85 12.35 -9.97 -14.28
CA LYS A 85 11.64 -9.73 -15.53
C LYS A 85 11.92 -8.28 -15.95
N PRO A 86 12.30 -8.02 -17.22
CA PRO A 86 12.52 -6.65 -17.65
C PRO A 86 11.25 -5.87 -17.31
N LEU A 87 11.41 -4.73 -16.63
CA LEU A 87 10.31 -3.81 -16.46
C LEU A 87 9.82 -3.49 -17.86
N ARG A 88 8.51 -3.63 -18.12
CA ARG A 88 7.94 -3.20 -19.39
C ARG A 88 8.24 -1.70 -19.48
N ILE A 89 9.25 -1.34 -20.26
CA ILE A 89 9.55 0.03 -20.62
C ILE A 89 8.24 0.56 -21.21
N GLN A 90 7.86 1.78 -20.81
CA GLN A 90 6.75 2.54 -21.36
C GLN A 90 6.99 2.78 -22.86
N GLY A 91 6.92 1.72 -23.68
CA GLY A 91 6.79 1.86 -25.12
C GLY A 91 5.44 2.52 -25.42
N GLN A 92 5.11 2.64 -26.70
CA GLN A 92 3.79 3.08 -27.11
C GLN A 92 2.74 2.09 -26.57
N MET A 93 2.13 2.43 -25.44
CA MET A 93 0.94 1.76 -24.96
C MET A 93 -0.10 1.86 -26.05
N THR A 94 -0.78 0.75 -26.36
CA THR A 94 -1.95 0.77 -27.24
C THR A 94 -2.98 1.73 -26.65
N ASP A 95 -3.83 2.36 -27.46
CA ASP A 95 -4.79 3.34 -26.93
C ASP A 95 -5.74 2.73 -25.89
N PHE A 96 -6.13 1.47 -26.07
CA PHE A 96 -6.86 0.70 -25.05
C PHE A 96 -6.11 0.57 -23.71
N GLN A 97 -4.78 0.43 -23.73
CA GLN A 97 -3.97 0.35 -22.51
C GLN A 97 -3.90 1.70 -21.79
N LYS A 98 -3.85 2.81 -22.54
CA LYS A 98 -3.90 4.17 -21.97
C LYS A 98 -5.26 4.44 -21.33
N GLU A 99 -6.33 4.06 -22.01
CA GLU A 99 -7.70 4.16 -21.50
C GLU A 99 -7.89 3.28 -20.25
N LEU A 100 -7.38 2.04 -20.27
CA LEU A 100 -7.43 1.16 -19.12
C LEU A 100 -6.62 1.71 -17.93
N ALA A 101 -5.50 2.39 -18.19
CA ALA A 101 -4.65 3.01 -17.16
C ALA A 101 -5.28 4.29 -16.57
N SER A 102 -6.05 5.04 -17.35
CA SER A 102 -6.79 6.21 -16.87
C SER A 102 -8.05 5.83 -16.07
N ASN A 103 -8.58 4.62 -16.24
CA ASN A 103 -9.77 4.15 -15.53
C ASN A 103 -9.48 3.83 -14.04
N PRO A 104 -10.11 4.55 -13.08
CA PRO A 104 -9.89 4.32 -11.66
C PRO A 104 -10.44 2.97 -11.17
N TYR A 105 -11.52 2.46 -11.77
CA TYR A 105 -12.09 1.17 -11.40
C TYR A 105 -11.20 0.02 -11.86
N ALA A 106 -10.64 0.11 -13.06
CA ALA A 106 -9.67 -0.87 -13.54
C ALA A 106 -8.46 -0.95 -12.60
N ARG A 107 -7.97 0.20 -12.12
CA ARG A 107 -6.88 0.27 -11.14
C ARG A 107 -7.25 -0.38 -9.80
N ILE A 108 -8.46 -0.11 -9.27
CA ILE A 108 -8.94 -0.75 -8.04
C ILE A 108 -9.03 -2.27 -8.22
N LEU A 109 -9.59 -2.76 -9.32
CA LEU A 109 -9.74 -4.19 -9.60
C LEU A 109 -8.41 -4.89 -9.85
N ALA A 110 -7.41 -4.18 -10.40
CA ALA A 110 -6.06 -4.68 -10.56
C ALA A 110 -5.29 -4.76 -9.23
N SER A 111 -5.75 -4.05 -8.18
CA SER A 111 -5.15 -4.15 -6.85
C SER A 111 -5.32 -5.56 -6.28
N PRO A 112 -4.35 -6.07 -5.50
CA PRO A 112 -4.39 -7.45 -5.07
C PRO A 112 -5.56 -7.72 -4.14
N VAL A 113 -6.30 -8.80 -4.39
CA VAL A 113 -7.42 -9.22 -3.54
C VAL A 113 -6.93 -9.62 -2.14
N ARG A 114 -7.62 -9.12 -1.12
CA ARG A 114 -7.35 -9.36 0.29
C ARG A 114 -8.66 -9.71 1.01
N GLN A 115 -8.52 -10.43 2.12
CA GLN A 115 -9.66 -10.76 2.98
C GLN A 115 -9.79 -9.73 4.09
N CYS A 116 -10.97 -9.14 4.22
CA CYS A 116 -11.35 -8.30 5.35
C CYS A 116 -11.43 -9.17 6.62
N GLN A 117 -10.68 -8.83 7.67
CA GLN A 117 -10.65 -9.59 8.92
C GLN A 117 -11.95 -9.47 9.73
N PHE A 118 -12.74 -8.42 9.50
CA PHE A 118 -14.00 -8.20 10.21
C PHE A 118 -15.17 -8.96 9.56
N THR A 119 -15.40 -8.77 8.25
CA THR A 119 -16.54 -9.35 7.52
C THR A 119 -16.22 -10.64 6.76
N ASN A 120 -14.95 -11.07 6.69
CA ASN A 120 -14.45 -12.14 5.83
C ASN A 120 -14.66 -11.96 4.33
N ALA A 121 -15.15 -10.80 3.88
CA ALA A 121 -15.29 -10.49 2.45
C ALA A 121 -13.92 -10.43 1.77
N ARG A 122 -13.84 -10.92 0.53
CA ARG A 122 -12.64 -10.82 -0.33
C ARG A 122 -12.81 -9.65 -1.27
N LEU A 123 -12.03 -8.60 -1.06
CA LEU A 123 -12.12 -7.35 -1.80
C LEU A 123 -10.72 -6.92 -2.28
N PRO A 124 -10.62 -6.16 -3.37
CA PRO A 124 -9.36 -5.52 -3.75
C PRO A 124 -8.82 -4.64 -2.62
N SER A 125 -7.49 -4.60 -2.45
CA SER A 125 -6.86 -3.93 -1.31
C SER A 125 -7.18 -2.43 -1.22
N ASP A 126 -7.43 -1.78 -2.35
CA ASP A 126 -7.76 -0.35 -2.39
C ASP A 126 -9.13 -0.02 -1.76
N LEU A 127 -10.03 -1.00 -1.69
CA LEU A 127 -11.32 -0.88 -0.99
C LEU A 127 -11.21 -1.16 0.52
N LEU A 128 -10.02 -1.56 0.98
CA LEU A 128 -9.78 -1.93 2.37
C LEU A 128 -8.88 -0.90 3.07
N GLN A 129 -9.13 -0.69 4.36
CA GLN A 129 -8.23 0.01 5.25
C GLN A 129 -7.18 -0.97 5.80
N ARG A 130 -5.91 -0.60 5.62
CA ARG A 130 -4.77 -1.38 6.08
C ARG A 130 -4.44 -1.02 7.53
N PHE A 131 -4.20 -2.04 8.35
CA PHE A 131 -3.72 -1.92 9.71
C PHE A 131 -2.37 -2.62 9.84
N SER A 132 -1.46 -2.03 10.59
CA SER A 132 -0.17 -2.62 10.90
C SER A 132 0.10 -2.56 12.39
N SER A 133 0.83 -3.54 12.90
CA SER A 133 1.39 -3.42 14.23
C SER A 133 2.56 -2.46 14.21
N VAL A 134 2.59 -1.61 15.22
CA VAL A 134 3.70 -0.73 15.55
C VAL A 134 4.22 -1.20 16.89
N HIS A 135 5.53 -1.40 16.97
CA HIS A 135 6.22 -1.81 18.18
C HIS A 135 7.09 -0.65 18.66
N THR A 136 6.78 -0.12 19.84
CA THR A 136 7.54 0.95 20.49
C THR A 136 8.20 0.41 21.74
N PRO A 137 9.48 0.75 22.00
CA PRO A 137 10.11 0.37 23.26
C PRO A 137 9.35 1.01 24.43
N THR A 138 9.06 0.20 25.46
CA THR A 138 8.39 0.68 26.68
C THR A 138 9.32 1.69 27.38
N PRO A 139 8.81 2.85 27.85
CA PRO A 139 9.62 3.92 28.44
C PRO A 139 10.37 3.49 29.73
N ASP A 140 9.88 2.48 30.43
CA ASP A 140 10.43 2.00 31.71
C ASP A 140 11.82 1.34 31.61
N GLY A 141 12.44 1.30 30.42
CA GLY A 141 13.74 0.68 30.19
C GLY A 141 13.76 -0.84 30.38
N SER A 142 12.59 -1.47 30.58
CA SER A 142 12.45 -2.90 30.87
C SER A 142 12.77 -3.82 29.68
N GLY A 143 13.12 -3.25 28.51
CA GLY A 143 13.33 -3.97 27.26
C GLY A 143 12.05 -4.57 26.67
N ARG A 144 10.88 -4.30 27.25
CA ARG A 144 9.58 -4.70 26.69
C ARG A 144 9.22 -3.79 25.51
N LEU A 145 8.45 -4.33 24.57
CA LEU A 145 7.87 -3.58 23.48
C LEU A 145 6.36 -3.46 23.73
N ASP A 146 5.87 -2.24 23.70
CA ASP A 146 4.43 -1.98 23.62
C ASP A 146 4.01 -2.16 22.16
N ALA A 147 2.93 -2.91 21.93
CA ALA A 147 2.38 -3.11 20.60
C ALA A 147 1.11 -2.28 20.42
N LYS A 148 1.05 -1.52 19.34
CA LYS A 148 -0.14 -0.76 18.93
C LYS A 148 -0.59 -1.24 17.57
N ILE A 149 -1.90 -1.36 17.36
CA ILE A 149 -2.44 -1.51 16.01
C ILE A 149 -2.81 -0.12 15.53
N LEU A 150 -2.15 0.33 14.47
CA LEU A 150 -2.43 1.63 13.88
C LEU A 150 -2.91 1.47 12.43
N PRO A 151 -3.88 2.29 12.00
CA PRO A 151 -4.21 2.40 10.59
C PRO A 151 -3.00 2.93 9.84
N ARG A 152 -2.70 2.34 8.70
CA ARG A 152 -1.56 2.72 7.86
C ARG A 152 -2.04 3.38 6.58
N SER A 153 -1.52 4.56 6.29
CA SER A 153 -1.68 5.19 4.97
C SER A 153 -0.98 4.35 3.89
N ILE A 154 -1.52 4.37 2.67
CA ILE A 154 -1.01 3.56 1.55
C ILE A 154 0.45 3.93 1.23
N ASP A 155 0.78 5.21 1.35
CA ASP A 155 2.09 5.78 1.02
C ASP A 155 2.90 6.14 2.27
N ALA A 156 2.48 5.72 3.47
CA ALA A 156 3.23 6.02 4.69
C ALA A 156 4.63 5.38 4.63
N THR A 157 5.64 6.25 4.55
CA THR A 157 7.02 5.89 4.85
C THR A 157 7.12 5.55 6.33
N PRO A 158 7.97 4.58 6.71
CA PRO A 158 8.21 4.32 8.12
C PRO A 158 8.74 5.61 8.77
N GLU A 159 8.12 6.04 9.86
CA GLU A 159 8.67 7.10 10.70
C GLU A 159 9.93 6.58 11.40
N ASP A 160 10.91 7.46 11.61
CA ASP A 160 12.17 7.12 12.26
C ASP A 160 11.90 6.60 13.68
N GLY A 161 12.45 5.41 13.99
CA GLY A 161 12.26 4.74 15.27
C GLY A 161 10.98 3.91 15.41
N VAL A 162 10.07 3.95 14.43
CA VAL A 162 8.83 3.15 14.45
C VAL A 162 9.02 1.82 13.73
N MET A 163 9.06 0.74 14.51
CA MET A 163 9.20 -0.62 13.97
C MET A 163 7.85 -1.20 13.59
N TYR A 164 7.56 -1.20 12.29
CA TYR A 164 6.38 -1.87 11.75
C TYR A 164 6.53 -3.40 11.81
N GLY A 165 5.41 -4.07 12.10
CA GLY A 165 5.29 -5.51 11.92
C GLY A 165 5.41 -5.91 10.45
N PRO A 166 5.93 -7.12 10.16
CA PRO A 166 6.03 -7.64 8.78
C PRO A 166 4.66 -7.96 8.17
N SER A 167 3.61 -8.06 8.99
CA SER A 167 2.25 -8.41 8.55
C SER A 167 1.28 -7.24 8.76
N SER A 168 0.26 -7.19 7.91
CA SER A 168 -0.82 -6.21 7.99
C SER A 168 -2.16 -6.91 7.91
N SER A 169 -3.11 -6.42 8.68
CA SER A 169 -4.53 -6.79 8.57
C SER A 169 -5.28 -5.78 7.71
N TYR A 170 -6.42 -6.20 7.19
CA TYR A 170 -7.26 -5.39 6.32
C TYR A 170 -8.68 -5.42 6.83
N VAL A 171 -9.36 -4.28 6.79
CA VAL A 171 -10.77 -4.11 7.13
C VAL A 171 -11.44 -3.35 6.00
N ILE A 172 -12.74 -3.56 5.77
CA ILE A 172 -13.51 -2.70 4.88
C ILE A 172 -13.36 -1.22 5.29
N ASN A 173 -13.20 -0.32 4.32
CA ASN A 173 -13.03 1.11 4.60
C ASN A 173 -14.37 1.80 4.89
N ASP A 174 -15.01 1.37 5.97
CA ASP A 174 -16.32 1.80 6.42
C ASP A 174 -16.22 2.27 7.87
N ARG A 175 -16.75 3.46 8.16
CA ARG A 175 -16.66 4.08 9.47
C ARG A 175 -17.46 3.32 10.52
N GLN A 176 -18.64 2.80 10.19
CA GLN A 176 -19.43 1.97 11.10
C GLN A 176 -18.72 0.67 11.45
N ALA A 177 -18.10 0.02 10.46
CA ALA A 177 -17.29 -1.17 10.68
C ALA A 177 -16.13 -0.87 11.65
N LEU A 178 -15.44 0.27 11.48
CA LEU A 178 -14.40 0.70 12.41
C LEU A 178 -14.94 1.08 13.80
N LYS A 179 -16.08 1.79 13.88
CA LYS A 179 -16.75 2.09 15.16
C LYS A 179 -17.04 0.79 15.93
N ARG A 180 -17.57 -0.24 15.26
CA ARG A 180 -17.84 -1.56 15.86
C ARG A 180 -16.58 -2.28 16.31
N LEU A 181 -15.54 -2.30 15.48
CA LEU A 181 -14.23 -2.82 15.88
C LEU A 181 -13.66 -2.09 17.10
N ASN A 182 -13.95 -0.80 17.21
CA ASN A 182 -13.63 0.07 18.33
C ASN A 182 -14.59 -0.12 19.53
N VAL A 183 -15.44 -1.14 19.58
CA VAL A 183 -16.25 -1.45 20.77
C VAL A 183 -15.71 -2.71 21.45
N GLY A 184 -15.44 -2.61 22.75
CA GLY A 184 -14.95 -3.71 23.57
C GLY A 184 -13.63 -4.31 23.04
N ARG A 185 -13.61 -5.65 22.89
CA ARG A 185 -12.43 -6.43 22.47
C ARG A 185 -12.47 -6.85 20.99
N GLN A 186 -13.37 -6.31 20.17
CA GLN A 186 -13.51 -6.73 18.77
C GLN A 186 -12.27 -6.39 17.92
N TRP A 187 -11.56 -5.31 18.24
CA TRP A 187 -10.27 -4.96 17.62
C TRP A 187 -9.22 -6.08 17.67
N THR A 188 -9.33 -7.05 18.59
CA THR A 188 -8.44 -8.21 18.63
C THR A 188 -8.55 -9.10 17.38
N GLN A 189 -9.65 -9.01 16.63
CA GLN A 189 -9.80 -9.66 15.32
C GLN A 189 -8.82 -9.12 14.27
N LEU A 190 -8.27 -7.91 14.46
CA LEU A 190 -7.25 -7.34 13.59
C LEU A 190 -5.87 -7.99 13.78
N LEU A 191 -5.71 -8.79 14.83
CA LEU A 191 -4.44 -9.41 15.21
C LEU A 191 -4.33 -10.79 14.56
N SER A 192 -3.82 -10.80 13.33
CA SER A 192 -3.49 -12.05 12.64
C SER A 192 -2.45 -12.85 13.43
N GLU A 193 -2.45 -14.18 13.28
CA GLU A 193 -1.42 -15.04 13.90
C GLU A 193 0.01 -14.59 13.54
N ARG A 194 0.22 -14.07 12.32
CA ARG A 194 1.51 -13.52 11.90
C ARG A 194 1.91 -12.26 12.67
N LEU A 195 0.94 -11.42 13.04
CA LEU A 195 1.17 -10.24 13.88
C LEU A 195 1.58 -10.66 15.29
N LYS A 196 0.90 -11.69 15.83
CA LYS A 196 1.23 -12.26 17.15
C LYS A 196 2.63 -12.85 17.16
N LEU A 197 2.97 -13.69 16.19
CA LEU A 197 4.30 -14.29 16.06
C LEU A 197 5.40 -13.23 15.86
N ALA A 198 5.13 -12.19 15.08
CA ALA A 198 6.08 -11.10 14.88
C ALA A 198 6.32 -10.29 16.17
N TYR A 199 5.28 -10.11 16.99
CA TYR A 199 5.44 -9.53 18.31
C TYR A 199 6.26 -10.43 19.23
N ASP A 200 5.94 -11.73 19.33
CA ASP A 200 6.65 -12.66 20.22
C ASP A 200 8.15 -12.76 19.90
N THR A 201 8.49 -12.79 18.61
CA THR A 201 9.88 -12.82 18.16
C THR A 201 10.65 -11.54 18.47
N LYS A 202 10.01 -10.36 18.35
CA LYS A 202 10.65 -9.07 18.59
C LYS A 202 10.65 -8.63 20.05
N ALA A 203 9.55 -8.84 20.77
CA ALA A 203 9.31 -8.28 22.10
C ALA A 203 9.95 -9.08 23.23
N ALA A 204 10.35 -10.33 22.97
CA ALA A 204 10.57 -11.23 24.08
C ALA A 204 11.88 -12.02 24.03
N GLY A 205 12.43 -12.37 22.86
CA GLY A 205 13.39 -13.49 22.81
C GLY A 205 12.86 -14.77 23.51
N ARG A 206 11.57 -14.79 23.85
CA ARG A 206 10.88 -15.89 24.50
C ARG A 206 10.44 -16.79 23.36
N LYS A 207 10.61 -18.10 23.55
CA LYS A 207 9.94 -19.09 22.71
C LYS A 207 8.46 -18.74 22.72
N ALA A 208 7.83 -18.63 21.53
CA ALA A 208 6.43 -18.30 21.33
C ALA A 208 5.59 -19.04 22.38
N SER A 209 5.31 -18.34 23.47
CA SER A 209 4.66 -18.95 24.61
C SER A 209 3.19 -18.87 24.25
N SER A 210 2.51 -20.01 24.32
CA SER A 210 1.06 -20.17 24.18
C SER A 210 0.26 -19.41 25.27
N SER A 211 0.84 -18.35 25.84
CA SER A 211 0.25 -17.51 26.85
C SER A 211 -1.11 -17.02 26.39
N LYS A 212 -2.13 -17.47 27.12
CA LYS A 212 -3.56 -17.18 26.94
C LYS A 212 -3.90 -15.68 27.03
N LYS A 213 -2.90 -14.80 27.22
CA LYS A 213 -3.02 -13.38 27.56
C LYS A 213 -2.14 -12.45 26.72
N TRP A 214 -1.72 -12.87 25.51
CA TRP A 214 -0.89 -12.06 24.61
C TRP A 214 -1.48 -10.66 24.31
N TYR A 215 -2.80 -10.49 24.35
CA TYR A 215 -3.48 -9.22 24.09
C TYR A 215 -3.32 -8.17 25.21
N GLU A 216 -2.84 -8.54 26.40
CA GLU A 216 -2.65 -7.59 27.52
C GLU A 216 -1.59 -6.52 27.21
N HIS A 217 -0.67 -6.80 26.28
CA HIS A 217 0.40 -5.87 25.87
C HIS A 217 0.06 -5.08 24.61
N TRP A 218 -1.12 -5.30 24.05
CA TRP A 218 -1.58 -4.59 22.86
C TRP A 218 -2.48 -3.44 23.28
N GLN A 219 -2.06 -2.24 22.90
CA GLN A 219 -2.81 -1.03 23.11
C GLN A 219 -3.66 -0.73 21.87
N ARG A 220 -4.94 -0.51 22.11
CA ARG A 220 -5.89 -0.03 21.12
C ARG A 220 -5.83 1.49 21.05
N ASP A 221 -5.90 2.04 19.85
CA ASP A 221 -6.14 3.48 19.66
C ASP A 221 -7.63 3.80 19.89
N PRO A 222 -8.01 4.55 20.94
CA PRO A 222 -9.40 4.93 21.17
C PRO A 222 -9.95 5.81 20.05
N LYS A 223 -9.09 6.59 19.38
CA LYS A 223 -9.45 7.53 18.29
C LYS A 223 -9.24 6.92 16.90
N MET A 224 -9.17 5.60 16.79
CA MET A 224 -8.90 4.89 15.53
C MET A 224 -9.73 5.37 14.32
N PRO A 225 -11.06 5.60 14.42
CA PRO A 225 -11.84 6.09 13.28
C PRO A 225 -11.40 7.49 12.82
N ASP A 226 -11.03 8.36 13.76
CA ASP A 226 -10.60 9.72 13.47
C ASP A 226 -9.19 9.72 12.88
N THR A 227 -8.30 8.84 13.39
CA THR A 227 -6.97 8.60 12.82
C THR A 227 -7.06 8.08 11.38
N VAL A 228 -8.01 7.18 11.09
CA VAL A 228 -8.26 6.71 9.71
C VAL A 228 -8.73 7.86 8.82
N LEU A 229 -9.67 8.68 9.29
CA LEU A 229 -10.15 9.84 8.54
C LEU A 229 -9.01 10.80 8.20
N GLN A 230 -8.20 11.15 9.21
CA GLN A 230 -7.04 12.02 9.04
C GLN A 230 -6.02 11.44 8.05
N ASN A 231 -5.75 10.13 8.14
CA ASN A 231 -4.87 9.47 7.18
C ASN A 231 -5.44 9.54 5.75
N LEU A 232 -6.74 9.30 5.55
CA LEU A 232 -7.38 9.38 4.24
C LEU A 232 -7.35 10.80 3.66
N LYS A 233 -7.61 11.82 4.49
CA LYS A 233 -7.47 13.23 4.10
C LYS A 233 -6.03 13.56 3.69
N SER A 234 -5.06 13.19 4.52
CA SER A 234 -3.64 13.41 4.23
C SER A 234 -3.17 12.71 2.95
N ASP A 235 -3.72 11.52 2.65
CA ASP A 235 -3.44 10.79 1.42
C ASP A 235 -3.99 11.52 0.19
N VAL A 236 -5.19 12.09 0.27
CA VAL A 236 -5.77 12.94 -0.79
C VAL A 236 -4.93 14.19 -0.98
N ILE A 237 -4.62 14.92 0.11
CA ILE A 237 -3.78 16.13 0.07
C ILE A 237 -2.44 15.85 -0.59
N ARG A 238 -1.76 14.76 -0.20
CA ARG A 238 -0.49 14.34 -0.81
C ARG A 238 -0.64 13.98 -2.28
N ALA A 239 -1.75 13.37 -2.69
CA ALA A 239 -2.00 13.06 -4.11
C ALA A 239 -2.24 14.34 -4.93
N VAL A 240 -3.04 15.27 -4.41
CA VAL A 240 -3.26 16.58 -5.03
C VAL A 240 -1.94 17.32 -5.15
N ALA A 241 -1.17 17.42 -4.06
CA ALA A 241 0.16 18.05 -4.05
C ALA A 241 1.14 17.41 -5.05
N ALA A 242 1.10 16.08 -5.20
CA ALA A 242 1.91 15.39 -6.19
C ALA A 242 1.54 15.77 -7.63
N ILE A 243 0.24 15.86 -7.93
CA ILE A 243 -0.25 16.26 -9.27
C ILE A 243 0.13 17.70 -9.58
N ILE A 244 -0.04 18.63 -8.64
CA ILE A 244 0.35 20.04 -8.78
C ILE A 244 1.84 20.18 -9.13
N LYS A 245 2.69 19.39 -8.47
CA LYS A 245 4.15 19.48 -8.62
C LYS A 245 4.58 19.22 -10.07
N HIS A 246 3.76 18.49 -10.83
CA HIS A 246 3.93 18.29 -12.27
C HIS A 246 3.15 19.39 -13.02
N LYS A 247 3.87 20.39 -13.54
CA LYS A 247 3.27 21.57 -14.21
C LYS A 247 2.26 21.22 -15.32
N ASP A 248 2.53 20.15 -16.06
CA ASP A 248 1.69 19.71 -17.17
C ASP A 248 0.39 19.04 -16.69
N ASP A 249 0.44 18.39 -15.52
CA ASP A 249 -0.69 17.70 -14.89
C ASP A 249 -1.57 18.61 -14.03
N ALA A 250 -1.10 19.82 -13.70
CA ALA A 250 -1.85 20.74 -12.83
C ALA A 250 -3.24 21.05 -13.41
N ARG A 251 -3.37 21.10 -14.74
CA ARG A 251 -4.65 21.32 -15.44
C ARG A 251 -5.66 20.18 -15.26
N LEU A 252 -5.25 19.04 -14.71
CA LEU A 252 -6.13 17.87 -14.54
C LEU A 252 -7.00 17.97 -13.27
N VAL A 253 -6.70 18.91 -12.38
CA VAL A 253 -7.52 19.23 -11.21
C VAL A 253 -7.91 20.69 -11.33
N MET A 254 -9.17 20.95 -11.70
CA MET A 254 -9.63 22.29 -12.05
C MET A 254 -10.95 22.66 -11.36
N PRO A 255 -11.25 23.96 -11.21
CA PRO A 255 -12.57 24.44 -10.82
C PRO A 255 -13.68 23.83 -11.68
N VAL A 256 -14.85 23.56 -11.09
CA VAL A 256 -16.04 23.26 -11.92
C VAL A 256 -16.45 24.46 -12.78
N ALA A 257 -16.18 25.70 -12.37
CA ALA A 257 -16.43 26.88 -13.21
C ALA A 257 -15.56 26.85 -14.49
N ALA A 258 -14.29 26.49 -14.37
CA ALA A 258 -13.36 26.37 -15.49
C ALA A 258 -13.72 25.21 -16.42
N LEU A 259 -14.42 24.18 -15.94
CA LEU A 259 -14.93 23.11 -16.82
C LEU A 259 -15.87 23.63 -17.91
N GLN A 260 -16.64 24.71 -17.68
CA GLN A 260 -17.53 25.26 -18.70
C GLN A 260 -16.73 25.87 -19.86
N GLU A 261 -15.64 26.56 -19.54
CA GLU A 261 -14.70 27.08 -20.55
C GLU A 261 -13.96 25.95 -21.27
N PHE A 262 -13.61 24.89 -20.54
CA PHE A 262 -12.98 23.71 -21.14
C PHE A 262 -13.94 22.84 -21.96
N ALA A 263 -15.23 22.80 -21.64
CA ALA A 263 -16.23 22.09 -22.42
C ALA A 263 -16.45 22.75 -23.79
N SER A 264 -16.25 24.08 -23.88
CA SER A 264 -16.17 24.78 -25.18
C SER A 264 -14.87 24.52 -25.94
N PHE A 265 -13.80 24.10 -25.27
CA PHE A 265 -12.56 23.61 -25.87
C PHE A 265 -12.62 22.09 -26.01
N ALA A 266 -13.32 21.59 -27.03
CA ALA A 266 -13.32 20.17 -27.38
C ALA A 266 -11.88 19.63 -27.42
N TRP A 267 -11.52 18.79 -26.44
CA TRP A 267 -10.23 18.12 -26.37
C TRP A 267 -10.15 17.08 -27.50
N LEU A 268 -9.69 17.51 -28.67
CA LEU A 268 -8.85 16.69 -29.53
C LEU A 268 -7.40 16.79 -29.02
N PRO A 269 -6.62 15.72 -29.03
CA PRO A 269 -5.19 15.83 -28.81
C PRO A 269 -4.59 16.71 -29.92
N ALA A 270 -3.95 17.83 -29.53
CA ALA A 270 -3.29 18.77 -30.43
C ALA A 270 -2.00 18.22 -31.10
N ASN A 271 -1.80 16.90 -31.12
CA ASN A 271 -0.57 16.26 -31.64
C ASN A 271 -0.83 15.23 -32.75
N THR A 272 -1.96 15.30 -33.46
CA THR A 272 -2.18 14.54 -34.70
C THR A 272 -2.38 15.51 -35.86
N THR A 273 -1.28 15.98 -36.44
CA THR A 273 -1.29 16.72 -37.70
C THR A 273 -1.18 15.79 -38.92
N GLU A 274 -1.13 14.46 -38.76
CA GLU A 274 -0.92 13.54 -39.91
C GLU A 274 -1.66 12.18 -39.83
N LEU A 275 -2.75 12.05 -39.09
CA LEU A 275 -3.60 10.84 -39.18
C LEU A 275 -5.04 11.21 -39.53
N GLY A 276 -5.50 10.61 -40.63
CA GLY A 276 -6.65 10.98 -41.44
C GLY A 276 -7.97 11.17 -40.68
N GLU A 277 -8.84 11.94 -41.32
CA GLU A 277 -10.18 12.39 -40.88
C GLU A 277 -11.11 11.24 -40.41
N ASP A 278 -10.80 9.98 -40.74
CA ASP A 278 -11.62 8.82 -40.37
C ASP A 278 -11.56 8.47 -38.86
N VAL A 279 -10.51 8.82 -38.14
CA VAL A 279 -10.40 8.52 -36.69
C VAL A 279 -11.15 9.56 -35.83
N ALA A 280 -11.19 10.82 -36.28
CA ALA A 280 -11.89 11.90 -35.58
C ALA A 280 -13.41 11.69 -35.56
N ASN A 281 -13.98 10.99 -36.54
CA ASN A 281 -15.41 10.67 -36.57
C ASN A 281 -15.77 9.47 -35.68
N SER A 282 -14.84 8.55 -35.39
CA SER A 282 -15.08 7.42 -34.47
C SER A 282 -15.09 7.85 -32.99
N PHE A 283 -14.43 8.95 -32.64
CA PHE A 283 -14.42 9.49 -31.26
C PHE A 283 -15.59 10.44 -30.93
N LYS A 284 -16.27 11.00 -31.94
CA LYS A 284 -17.45 11.86 -31.72
C LYS A 284 -18.64 11.11 -31.09
N ASP A 285 -18.71 9.80 -31.29
CA ASP A 285 -19.77 8.97 -30.68
C ASP A 285 -19.46 8.59 -29.22
N PHE A 286 -18.21 8.68 -28.77
CA PHE A 286 -17.80 8.35 -27.39
C PHE A 286 -17.72 9.57 -26.45
N THR A 287 -17.56 10.77 -26.98
CA THR A 287 -17.50 12.01 -26.17
C THR A 287 -18.84 12.41 -25.56
N ALA A 288 -19.95 11.80 -26.00
CA ALA A 288 -21.30 12.14 -25.51
C ALA A 288 -21.49 11.89 -24.00
N HIS A 289 -20.70 11.03 -23.34
CA HIS A 289 -20.92 10.68 -21.93
C HIS A 289 -19.65 10.48 -21.08
N VAL A 290 -18.59 11.27 -21.29
CA VAL A 290 -17.46 11.28 -20.34
C VAL A 290 -17.91 11.94 -19.04
N VAL A 291 -18.34 11.13 -18.07
CA VAL A 291 -18.73 11.61 -16.74
C VAL A 291 -17.47 11.99 -15.97
N ILE A 292 -17.16 13.29 -15.94
CA ILE A 292 -16.08 13.82 -15.12
C ILE A 292 -16.56 13.87 -13.67
N PRO A 293 -15.93 13.13 -12.74
CA PRO A 293 -16.34 13.16 -11.35
C PRO A 293 -15.99 14.52 -10.74
N THR A 294 -17.00 15.14 -10.14
CA THR A 294 -16.86 16.39 -9.39
C THR A 294 -16.89 16.10 -7.89
N TYR A 295 -16.00 16.73 -7.14
CA TYR A 295 -15.85 16.54 -5.71
C TYR A 295 -15.85 17.89 -5.00
N ARG A 296 -16.59 18.01 -3.89
CA ARG A 296 -16.51 19.17 -3.01
C ARG A 296 -15.33 18.99 -2.06
N LEU A 297 -14.13 19.38 -2.50
CA LEU A 297 -12.91 19.15 -1.72
C LEU A 297 -12.93 19.87 -0.36
N GLN A 298 -13.61 21.02 -0.27
CA GLN A 298 -13.78 21.77 0.97
C GLN A 298 -14.58 20.97 2.01
N ASP A 299 -15.68 20.35 1.61
CA ASP A 299 -16.50 19.51 2.48
C ASP A 299 -15.76 18.24 2.92
N LEU A 300 -14.93 17.68 2.03
CA LEU A 300 -14.22 16.42 2.27
C LEU A 300 -12.96 16.59 3.13
N LEU A 301 -12.19 17.65 2.92
CA LEU A 301 -10.90 17.88 3.57
C LEU A 301 -10.99 18.88 4.72
N GLY A 302 -11.95 19.81 4.68
CA GLY A 302 -11.97 20.99 5.54
C GLY A 302 -11.22 22.16 4.89
N VAL A 303 -11.57 23.38 5.27
CA VAL A 303 -11.04 24.62 4.66
C VAL A 303 -9.54 24.79 4.97
N ASP A 304 -9.11 24.40 6.17
CA ASP A 304 -7.76 24.69 6.67
C ASP A 304 -6.68 23.71 6.18
N GLU A 305 -7.07 22.55 5.65
CA GLU A 305 -6.14 21.47 5.29
C GLU A 305 -5.76 21.45 3.79
N LEU A 306 -6.35 22.33 2.98
CA LEU A 306 -6.09 22.35 1.54
C LEU A 306 -4.71 22.98 1.24
N PRO A 307 -3.85 22.31 0.46
CA PRO A 307 -2.61 22.92 0.01
C PRO A 307 -2.95 24.11 -0.89
N VAL A 308 -2.22 25.22 -0.71
CA VAL A 308 -2.28 26.37 -1.62
C VAL A 308 -1.85 25.87 -3.00
N LEU A 309 -2.79 25.72 -3.95
CA LEU A 309 -2.42 25.36 -5.31
C LEU A 309 -1.79 26.59 -6.01
N PRO A 310 -0.89 26.40 -6.98
CA PRO A 310 -0.20 27.49 -7.69
C PRO A 310 -1.07 28.23 -8.71
N PHE A 311 -2.37 27.93 -8.79
CA PHE A 311 -3.28 28.73 -9.59
C PHE A 311 -3.53 30.05 -8.85
N GLU A 312 -3.49 31.19 -9.57
CA GLU A 312 -3.64 32.54 -9.02
C GLU A 312 -4.96 32.76 -8.25
N GLU A 313 -5.91 31.84 -8.36
CA GLU A 313 -7.11 31.79 -7.53
C GLU A 313 -7.02 30.66 -6.50
N ASP A 314 -7.10 31.05 -5.22
CA ASP A 314 -7.13 30.13 -4.08
C ASP A 314 -8.11 28.99 -4.32
N VAL A 315 -7.64 27.76 -4.23
CA VAL A 315 -8.53 26.58 -4.25
C VAL A 315 -9.46 26.50 -3.05
N ALA A 316 -9.14 27.28 -2.01
CA ALA A 316 -10.06 27.62 -0.94
C ALA A 316 -11.31 28.39 -1.41
N LYS A 317 -11.31 29.01 -2.60
CA LYS A 317 -12.50 29.63 -3.22
C LYS A 317 -13.28 28.67 -4.12
N LEU A 318 -12.68 27.55 -4.52
CA LEU A 318 -13.19 26.79 -5.66
C LEU A 318 -14.43 25.93 -5.39
N GLY A 319 -14.82 25.66 -4.13
CA GLY A 319 -16.03 24.92 -3.75
C GLY A 319 -16.04 23.46 -4.21
N HIS A 320 -16.04 23.26 -5.53
CA HIS A 320 -16.07 22.01 -6.27
C HIS A 320 -14.87 21.93 -7.20
N ALA A 321 -14.12 20.83 -7.09
CA ALA A 321 -13.06 20.49 -8.02
C ALA A 321 -13.49 19.34 -8.93
N ALA A 322 -13.21 19.50 -10.22
CA ALA A 322 -13.30 18.44 -11.20
C ALA A 322 -11.94 17.75 -11.34
N VAL A 323 -11.95 16.42 -11.34
CA VAL A 323 -10.74 15.63 -11.58
C VAL A 323 -10.86 14.96 -12.94
N VAL A 324 -10.12 15.48 -13.92
CA VAL A 324 -10.10 14.95 -15.28
C VAL A 324 -9.51 13.54 -15.28
N PRO A 325 -10.16 12.54 -15.91
CA PRO A 325 -9.62 11.19 -16.02
C PRO A 325 -8.29 11.17 -16.79
N HIS A 326 -7.20 10.84 -16.10
CA HIS A 326 -5.86 10.76 -16.67
C HIS A 326 -5.01 9.78 -15.85
N GLU A 327 -3.94 9.21 -16.42
CA GLU A 327 -3.09 8.24 -15.73
C GLU A 327 -2.52 8.79 -14.41
N SER A 328 -2.12 10.08 -14.41
CA SER A 328 -1.59 10.77 -13.23
C SER A 328 -2.67 11.04 -12.17
N THR A 329 -3.94 11.25 -12.56
CA THR A 329 -5.06 11.49 -11.63
C THR A 329 -5.76 10.22 -11.17
N THR A 330 -5.53 9.06 -11.80
CA THR A 330 -6.15 7.79 -11.42
C THR A 330 -5.92 7.49 -9.94
N LYS A 331 -4.72 7.74 -9.41
CA LYS A 331 -4.40 7.54 -7.99
C LYS A 331 -5.20 8.46 -7.07
N LEU A 332 -5.36 9.73 -7.46
CA LEU A 332 -6.18 10.70 -6.73
C LEU A 332 -7.65 10.27 -6.71
N ASN A 333 -8.20 9.86 -7.86
CA ASN A 333 -9.58 9.38 -7.97
C ASN A 333 -9.87 8.18 -7.05
N VAL A 334 -8.95 7.22 -6.98
CA VAL A 334 -9.09 6.07 -6.06
C VAL A 334 -9.12 6.52 -4.60
N ARG A 335 -8.28 7.50 -4.22
CA ARG A 335 -8.24 8.04 -2.85
C ARG A 335 -9.48 8.84 -2.50
N LEU A 336 -9.94 9.70 -3.40
CA LEU A 336 -11.16 10.48 -3.21
C LEU A 336 -12.36 9.55 -3.04
N ARG A 337 -12.49 8.52 -3.88
CA ARG A 337 -13.54 7.50 -3.71
C ARG A 337 -13.46 6.76 -2.39
N LYS A 338 -12.24 6.41 -1.95
CA LYS A 338 -12.01 5.78 -0.65
C LYS A 338 -12.45 6.70 0.50
N LEU A 339 -12.11 7.99 0.44
CA LEU A 339 -12.55 9.00 1.42
C LEU A 339 -14.07 9.20 1.39
N CYS A 340 -14.68 9.36 0.21
CA CYS A 340 -16.12 9.49 0.06
C CYS A 340 -16.84 8.27 0.63
N SER A 341 -16.39 7.04 0.31
CA SER A 341 -16.96 5.81 0.87
C SER A 341 -16.89 5.76 2.39
N TYR A 342 -15.87 6.37 3.00
CA TYR A 342 -15.73 6.45 4.45
C TYR A 342 -16.70 7.48 5.08
N LEU A 343 -17.02 8.55 4.34
CA LEU A 343 -17.85 9.66 4.78
C LEU A 343 -19.34 9.51 4.44
N SER A 344 -19.70 8.68 3.46
CA SER A 344 -21.09 8.46 3.04
C SER A 344 -22.01 8.09 4.21
N ASP A 345 -21.48 7.41 5.23
CA ASP A 345 -22.24 7.08 6.44
C ASP A 345 -22.51 8.29 7.32
N GLU A 346 -21.60 9.26 7.40
CA GLU A 346 -21.81 10.48 8.19
C GLU A 346 -22.87 11.37 7.53
N GLN A 347 -22.85 11.46 6.20
CA GLN A 347 -23.89 12.18 5.46
C GLN A 347 -25.24 11.46 5.59
N SER A 348 -25.25 10.12 5.56
CA SER A 348 -26.46 9.33 5.82
C SER A 348 -26.97 9.49 7.26
N GLU A 349 -26.08 9.51 8.27
CA GLU A 349 -26.41 9.78 9.67
C GLU A 349 -26.95 11.21 9.86
N ARG A 350 -26.34 12.22 9.21
CA ARG A 350 -26.80 13.62 9.24
C ARG A 350 -28.16 13.80 8.59
N LEU A 351 -28.37 13.21 7.42
CA LEU A 351 -29.67 13.21 6.74
C LEU A 351 -30.74 12.47 7.56
N ALA A 352 -30.37 11.37 8.24
CA ALA A 352 -31.27 10.64 9.14
C ALA A 352 -31.56 11.39 10.45
N SER A 353 -30.65 12.24 10.94
CA SER A 353 -30.89 13.09 12.10
C SER A 353 -31.78 14.29 11.78
N VAL A 354 -31.59 14.90 10.60
CA VAL A 354 -32.44 16.01 10.12
C VAL A 354 -33.87 15.51 9.88
N SER A 355 -34.04 14.35 9.25
CA SER A 355 -35.39 13.80 9.05
C SER A 355 -36.11 13.48 10.36
N ARG A 356 -35.40 13.07 11.43
CA ARG A 356 -36.00 12.84 12.76
C ARG A 356 -36.35 14.12 13.49
N SER A 357 -35.53 15.17 13.41
CA SER A 357 -35.86 16.46 14.00
C SER A 357 -37.02 17.13 13.28
N ASP A 358 -37.08 17.03 11.96
CA ASP A 358 -38.13 17.62 11.14
C ASP A 358 -39.46 16.88 11.34
N PHE A 359 -39.43 15.55 11.52
CA PHE A 359 -40.63 14.78 11.89
C PHE A 359 -41.13 15.11 13.30
N ALA A 360 -40.22 15.36 14.26
CA ALA A 360 -40.58 15.75 15.63
C ALA A 360 -41.15 17.17 15.70
N ALA A 361 -40.66 18.11 14.87
CA ALA A 361 -41.22 19.44 14.74
C ALA A 361 -42.64 19.40 14.15
N LEU A 362 -42.87 18.58 13.11
CA LEU A 362 -44.19 18.41 12.49
C LEU A 362 -45.22 17.70 13.39
N THR A 363 -44.79 16.95 14.40
CA THR A 363 -45.70 16.31 15.37
C THR A 363 -46.08 17.23 16.53
N LEU A 364 -45.29 18.26 16.82
CA LEU A 364 -45.62 19.26 17.85
C LEU A 364 -46.51 20.38 17.31
N GLU A 365 -46.43 20.70 16.01
CA GLU A 365 -47.22 21.80 15.42
C GLU A 365 -48.68 21.41 15.12
N ASN A 366 -49.02 20.12 15.12
CA ASN A 366 -50.39 19.61 14.90
C ASN A 366 -51.09 19.12 16.19
N ALA A 367 -50.50 19.35 17.36
CA ALA A 367 -51.18 19.11 18.63
C ALA A 367 -52.09 20.31 18.95
N GLU A 368 -53.20 20.43 18.22
CA GLU A 368 -54.28 21.35 18.60
C GLU A 368 -54.73 21.03 20.04
N PRO A 369 -54.85 22.03 20.93
CA PRO A 369 -55.40 21.81 22.25
C PRO A 369 -56.86 21.37 22.10
N ARG A 370 -57.15 20.13 22.49
CA ARG A 370 -58.52 19.64 22.67
C ARG A 370 -59.22 20.54 23.70
N ALA A 371 -60.05 21.44 23.20
CA ALA A 371 -60.98 22.23 23.99
C ALA A 371 -62.13 21.33 24.42
N ASP A 372 -61.97 20.56 25.49
CA ASP A 372 -63.05 19.86 26.17
C ASP A 372 -62.70 19.71 27.66
N GLU A 373 -63.00 20.75 28.45
CA GLU A 373 -63.39 20.61 29.85
C GLU A 373 -64.10 21.89 30.32
N GLN A 374 -65.37 22.01 29.92
CA GLN A 374 -66.37 22.74 30.69
C GLN A 374 -67.46 21.75 31.09
N VAL A 375 -67.39 21.26 32.34
CA VAL A 375 -68.54 20.82 33.14
C VAL A 375 -68.30 21.24 34.58
#